data_AF-H3BXG6-F1
#
_entry.id   AF-H3BXG6-F1
#
_cell.length_a   1.000
_cell.length_b   1.000
_cell.length_c   1.000
_cell.angle_alpha   90.00
_cell.angle_beta   90.00
_cell.angle_gamma   90.00
#
_symmetry.space_group_name_H-M   'P 1'
#
loop_
_entity.id
_entity.type
_entity.pdbx_description
1 polymer ?
#
loop_
_entity_poly.entity_id
_entity_poly.type
_entity_poly.pdbx_seq_one_letter_code
_entity_poly.pdbx_strand_id
1 'polypeptide(L)'
;MTKVLLASSVVRCLRQGSVAGVAAGGVGHPATWPSFQTVKHLSVKAQTAHLILEDGTRMKGFSFGHDTSVAGELVFNTGLVGWYPEALTGPSYRGQILTLTYPIVGNCGVPNTHEVDELGLRKYVESERIQVSGLLVQDYSHEYSHWNSVKSLGEWLQEEKVPALFGIDTRMLTKVIRDKGTVLGKIEFDGQPVEIIDPNQKNLVAEV
;
A
#
# COMPACT_ATOMS: atom_id res chain seq x y z
N MET A 1 -55.22 1.35 -10.02
CA MET A 1 -55.50 2.50 -10.91
C MET A 1 -54.89 3.74 -10.27
N THR A 2 -54.18 4.54 -11.09
CA THR A 2 -53.83 5.98 -10.92
C THR A 2 -52.74 6.35 -9.87
N LYS A 3 -51.47 6.67 -10.23
CA LYS A 3 -50.87 7.97 -10.69
C LYS A 3 -51.03 9.09 -9.61
N VAL A 4 -50.03 9.82 -9.09
CA VAL A 4 -49.10 10.77 -9.75
C VAL A 4 -48.04 11.32 -8.75
N LEU A 5 -46.80 11.45 -9.25
CA LEU A 5 -45.68 12.41 -9.04
C LEU A 5 -45.69 13.46 -7.89
N LEU A 6 -44.50 13.69 -7.31
CA LEU A 6 -43.93 15.05 -7.17
C LEU A 6 -42.39 15.02 -7.16
N ALA A 7 -41.83 15.90 -7.99
CA ALA A 7 -40.41 16.13 -8.27
C ALA A 7 -39.83 17.24 -7.37
N SER A 8 -38.50 17.43 -7.47
CA SER A 8 -37.62 18.62 -7.16
C SER A 8 -36.45 18.18 -6.27
N SER A 9 -35.16 18.43 -6.50
CA SER A 9 -34.41 19.51 -7.19
C SER A 9 -33.02 18.95 -7.56
N VAL A 10 -32.60 18.84 -8.82
CA VAL A 10 -31.84 19.83 -9.63
C VAL A 10 -30.67 20.51 -8.91
N VAL A 11 -29.45 20.06 -9.20
CA VAL A 11 -28.32 20.93 -9.54
C VAL A 11 -27.57 20.33 -10.74
N ARG A 12 -27.60 21.06 -11.86
CA ARG A 12 -26.81 20.84 -13.08
C ARG A 12 -25.43 21.47 -12.90
N CYS A 13 -24.38 20.87 -13.46
CA CYS A 13 -23.40 21.66 -14.20
C CYS A 13 -22.60 20.82 -15.23
N LEU A 14 -22.78 21.20 -16.51
CA LEU A 14 -21.84 21.14 -17.63
C LEU A 14 -21.26 19.77 -18.08
N ARG A 15 -22.06 19.05 -18.89
CA ARG A 15 -21.54 18.38 -20.09
C ARG A 15 -22.03 19.17 -21.31
N GLN A 16 -21.19 20.08 -21.80
CA GLN A 16 -21.32 20.64 -23.14
C GLN A 16 -20.11 20.21 -23.96
N GLY A 17 -20.39 19.72 -25.15
CA GLY A 17 -19.40 19.22 -26.10
C GLY A 17 -19.99 18.27 -27.14
N SER A 18 -21.25 18.49 -27.55
CA SER A 18 -21.80 17.88 -28.77
C SER A 18 -21.31 18.75 -29.93
N VAL A 19 -20.32 18.28 -30.68
CA VAL A 19 -19.98 18.89 -31.97
C VAL A 19 -20.92 18.30 -33.01
N ALA A 20 -21.84 19.14 -33.46
CA ALA A 20 -22.73 18.86 -34.58
C ALA A 20 -21.91 18.69 -35.87
N GLY A 21 -22.08 17.55 -36.54
CA GLY A 21 -21.58 17.34 -37.89
C GLY A 21 -22.40 18.18 -38.87
N VAL A 22 -21.82 19.26 -39.38
CA VAL A 22 -22.29 19.97 -40.57
C VAL A 22 -21.55 19.37 -41.77
N ALA A 23 -22.31 18.83 -42.72
CA ALA A 23 -21.79 18.38 -43.99
C ALA A 23 -21.50 19.58 -44.90
N ALA A 24 -20.26 19.70 -45.39
CA ALA A 24 -19.93 20.47 -46.58
C ALA A 24 -18.58 20.02 -47.19
N GLY A 25 -18.65 19.51 -48.41
CA GLY A 25 -17.69 19.71 -49.51
C GLY A 25 -16.19 19.44 -49.32
N GLY A 26 -15.72 18.38 -49.97
CA GLY A 26 -14.61 18.48 -50.93
C GLY A 26 -13.17 18.38 -50.43
N VAL A 27 -12.43 17.51 -51.13
CA VAL A 27 -10.96 17.38 -51.25
C VAL A 27 -10.27 16.57 -50.13
N GLY A 28 -9.81 15.38 -50.51
CA GLY A 28 -9.28 14.37 -49.60
C GLY A 28 -7.78 14.49 -49.31
N HIS A 29 -7.45 14.25 -48.04
CA HIS A 29 -6.19 13.65 -47.57
C HIS A 29 -6.51 12.84 -46.30
N PRO A 30 -6.08 11.57 -46.17
CA PRO A 30 -6.37 10.76 -45.00
C PRO A 30 -5.32 11.04 -43.91
N ALA A 31 -5.55 12.05 -43.07
CA ALA A 31 -4.84 12.17 -41.80
C ALA A 31 -5.69 11.47 -40.72
N THR A 32 -5.56 10.14 -40.61
CA THR A 32 -6.18 9.37 -39.52
C THR A 32 -5.40 9.61 -38.24
N TRP A 33 -5.91 10.49 -37.39
CA TRP A 33 -5.47 10.61 -36.01
C TRP A 33 -5.76 9.29 -35.29
N PRO A 34 -4.81 8.68 -34.56
CA PRO A 34 -5.09 7.47 -33.83
C PRO A 34 -6.13 7.79 -32.76
N SER A 35 -7.24 7.05 -32.79
CA SER A 35 -8.26 7.07 -31.76
C SER A 35 -7.58 6.85 -30.41
N PHE A 36 -7.74 7.79 -29.48
CA PHE A 36 -7.36 7.56 -28.09
C PHE A 36 -8.05 6.28 -27.63
N GLN A 37 -7.26 5.22 -27.46
CA GLN A 37 -7.75 4.00 -26.86
C GLN A 37 -8.16 4.36 -25.43
N THR A 38 -9.46 4.25 -25.15
CA THR A 38 -9.99 4.27 -23.78
C THR A 38 -9.15 3.30 -22.96
N VAL A 39 -8.34 3.83 -22.04
CA VAL A 39 -7.59 3.04 -21.08
C VAL A 39 -8.63 2.19 -20.35
N LYS A 40 -8.61 0.87 -20.62
CA LYS A 40 -9.42 -0.08 -19.88
C LYS A 40 -8.93 0.02 -18.44
N HIS A 41 -9.71 0.70 -17.60
CA HIS A 41 -9.53 0.71 -16.16
C HIS A 41 -9.63 -0.75 -15.70
N LEU A 42 -8.47 -1.40 -15.55
CA LEU A 42 -8.36 -2.74 -14.99
C LEU A 42 -8.90 -2.67 -13.56
N SER A 43 -10.16 -3.05 -13.40
CA SER A 43 -10.77 -3.28 -12.10
C SER A 43 -10.16 -4.57 -11.53
N VAL A 44 -8.91 -4.48 -11.09
CA VAL A 44 -8.35 -5.46 -10.16
C VAL A 44 -9.17 -5.30 -8.89
N LYS A 45 -9.89 -6.34 -8.48
CA LYS A 45 -10.54 -6.38 -7.17
C LYS A 45 -9.41 -6.28 -6.14
N ALA A 46 -9.13 -5.08 -5.64
CA ALA A 46 -8.14 -4.89 -4.60
C ALA A 46 -8.61 -5.67 -3.37
N GLN A 47 -7.79 -6.64 -2.92
CA GLN A 47 -8.07 -7.38 -1.72
C GLN A 47 -8.01 -6.42 -0.52
N THR A 48 -8.97 -6.55 0.39
CA THR A 48 -9.05 -5.68 1.57
C THR A 48 -8.75 -6.47 2.83
N ALA A 49 -8.15 -5.81 3.80
CA ALA A 49 -7.93 -6.36 5.13
C ALA A 49 -8.21 -5.29 6.19
N HIS A 50 -8.30 -5.72 7.44
CA HIS A 50 -8.53 -4.85 8.58
C HIS A 50 -7.30 -4.85 9.48
N LEU A 51 -6.84 -3.66 9.85
CA LEU A 51 -5.98 -3.48 11.00
C LEU A 51 -6.88 -3.41 12.24
N ILE A 52 -6.65 -4.33 13.18
CA ILE A 52 -7.41 -4.42 14.43
C ILE A 52 -6.42 -4.23 15.57
N LEU A 53 -6.64 -3.20 16.38
CA LEU A 53 -5.86 -2.94 17.59
C LEU A 53 -6.45 -3.67 18.79
N GLU A 54 -5.66 -3.84 19.84
CA GLU A 54 -6.11 -4.44 21.11
C GLU A 54 -7.28 -3.70 21.78
N ASP A 55 -7.42 -2.39 21.52
CA ASP A 55 -8.51 -1.56 22.06
C ASP A 55 -9.83 -1.70 21.29
N GLY A 56 -9.84 -2.53 20.24
CA GLY A 56 -10.99 -2.74 19.38
C GLY A 56 -11.10 -1.75 18.21
N THR A 57 -10.18 -0.80 18.07
CA THR A 57 -10.11 0.08 16.90
C THR A 57 -9.89 -0.75 15.64
N ARG A 58 -10.72 -0.51 14.62
CA ARG A 58 -10.63 -1.19 13.33
C ARG A 58 -10.45 -0.19 12.20
N MET A 59 -9.44 -0.41 11.38
CA MET A 59 -9.16 0.42 10.21
C MET A 59 -9.10 -0.47 8.98
N LYS A 60 -9.86 -0.12 7.94
CA LYS A 60 -9.89 -0.86 6.68
C LYS A 60 -8.80 -0.35 5.75
N GLY A 61 -8.02 -1.27 5.19
CA GLY A 61 -6.99 -0.98 4.20
C GLY A 61 -7.08 -1.90 2.98
N PHE A 62 -6.29 -1.57 1.98
CA PHE A 62 -6.13 -2.35 0.76
C PHE A 62 -4.79 -3.08 0.81
N SER A 63 -4.80 -4.37 0.48
CA SER A 63 -3.61 -5.22 0.44
C SER A 63 -2.80 -4.93 -0.82
N PHE A 64 -1.48 -4.83 -0.65
CA PHE A 64 -0.52 -4.78 -1.76
C PHE A 64 0.68 -5.72 -1.58
N GLY A 65 0.87 -6.24 -0.36
CA GLY A 65 1.85 -7.28 -0.04
C GLY A 65 1.24 -8.68 -0.12
N HIS A 66 1.69 -9.56 0.78
CA HIS A 66 1.19 -10.93 0.86
C HIS A 66 -0.14 -11.03 1.62
N ASP A 67 -1.04 -11.87 1.12
CA ASP A 67 -2.41 -12.02 1.62
C ASP A 67 -2.51 -12.99 2.81
N THR A 68 -1.82 -12.66 3.90
CA THR A 68 -1.81 -13.47 5.13
C THR A 68 -1.99 -12.62 6.37
N SER A 69 -2.82 -13.10 7.28
CA SER A 69 -3.02 -12.43 8.56
C SER A 69 -1.80 -12.55 9.46
N VAL A 70 -1.46 -11.47 10.16
CA VAL A 70 -0.33 -11.44 11.10
C VAL A 70 -0.69 -10.61 12.32
N ALA A 71 -0.14 -10.98 13.47
CA ALA A 71 -0.19 -10.18 14.69
C ALA A 71 1.22 -9.75 15.10
N GLY A 72 1.29 -8.61 15.77
CA GLY A 72 2.53 -8.07 16.29
C GLY A 72 2.32 -6.78 17.06
N GLU A 73 3.43 -6.22 17.54
CA GLU A 73 3.44 -4.89 18.14
C GLU A 73 3.44 -3.82 17.04
N LEU A 74 2.55 -2.83 17.14
CA LEU A 74 2.54 -1.70 16.25
C LEU A 74 3.60 -0.68 16.68
N VAL A 75 4.49 -0.37 15.75
CA VAL A 75 5.48 0.68 15.91
C VAL A 75 5.36 1.69 14.77
N PHE A 76 5.80 2.92 14.98
CA PHE A 76 5.92 3.90 13.91
C PHE A 76 7.36 4.34 13.72
N ASN A 77 7.73 4.64 12.48
CA ASN A 77 9.02 5.22 12.15
C ASN A 77 8.82 6.54 11.41
N THR A 78 9.54 7.57 11.87
CA THR A 78 9.53 8.94 11.33
C THR A 78 10.54 9.16 10.19
N GLY A 79 11.20 8.13 9.68
CA GLY A 79 12.08 8.21 8.51
C GLY A 79 11.31 8.66 7.26
N LEU A 80 11.81 9.71 6.58
CA LEU A 80 10.99 10.47 5.63
C LEU A 80 11.12 10.11 4.14
N VAL A 81 12.21 9.53 3.60
CA VAL A 81 12.27 9.01 2.19
C VAL A 81 13.48 8.08 2.02
N GLY A 82 13.36 7.03 1.19
CA GLY A 82 14.51 6.27 0.64
C GLY A 82 14.97 5.09 1.48
N TRP A 83 14.68 5.11 2.78
CA TRP A 83 15.11 4.11 3.77
C TRP A 83 14.11 2.97 3.97
N TYR A 84 13.06 2.81 3.17
CA TYR A 84 12.10 1.73 3.44
C TYR A 84 12.71 0.34 3.17
N PRO A 85 13.52 0.08 2.13
CA PRO A 85 14.16 -1.23 1.99
C PRO A 85 15.08 -1.58 3.17
N GLU A 86 15.85 -0.60 3.64
CA GLU A 86 16.77 -0.72 4.78
C GLU A 86 15.99 -0.86 6.10
N ALA A 87 14.94 -0.05 6.30
CA ALA A 87 14.09 -0.13 7.48
C ALA A 87 13.34 -1.47 7.56
N LEU A 88 12.82 -1.98 6.45
CA LEU A 88 12.10 -3.26 6.41
C LEU A 88 13.02 -4.45 6.71
N THR A 89 14.30 -4.33 6.39
CA THR A 89 15.31 -5.38 6.60
C THR A 89 16.06 -5.24 7.93
N GLY A 90 15.78 -4.19 8.72
CA GLY A 90 16.37 -4.00 10.04
C GLY A 90 15.94 -5.10 11.05
N PRO A 91 16.88 -5.85 11.66
CA PRO A 91 16.58 -6.91 12.63
C PRO A 91 15.75 -6.46 13.84
N SER A 92 15.86 -5.18 14.21
CA SER A 92 15.13 -4.58 15.33
C SER A 92 13.60 -4.62 15.18
N TYR A 93 13.07 -4.80 13.97
CA TYR A 93 11.63 -4.84 13.71
C TYR A 93 11.02 -6.25 13.75
N ARG A 94 11.80 -7.26 14.18
CA ARG A 94 11.32 -8.62 14.30
C ARG A 94 10.07 -8.68 15.19
N GLY A 95 8.97 -9.23 14.66
CA GLY A 95 7.71 -9.37 15.40
C GLY A 95 6.85 -8.09 15.40
N GLN A 96 7.28 -7.01 14.76
CA GLN A 96 6.60 -5.72 14.78
C GLN A 96 5.92 -5.41 13.44
N ILE A 97 4.79 -4.71 13.52
CA ILE A 97 4.06 -4.15 12.38
C ILE A 97 4.49 -2.68 12.25
N LEU A 98 5.20 -2.38 11.16
CA LEU A 98 5.79 -1.07 10.94
C LEU A 98 4.78 -0.11 10.30
N THR A 99 4.58 1.04 10.93
CA THR A 99 3.79 2.15 10.40
C THR A 99 4.72 3.27 9.92
N LEU A 100 4.71 3.57 8.62
CA LEU A 100 5.51 4.67 8.09
C LEU A 100 4.73 5.99 8.21
N THR A 101 5.36 7.01 8.80
CA THR A 101 4.73 8.34 8.88
C THR A 101 4.76 9.08 7.56
N TYR A 102 5.69 8.73 6.66
CA TYR A 102 5.71 9.31 5.31
C TYR A 102 4.54 8.76 4.49
N PRO A 103 3.69 9.61 3.91
CA PRO A 103 2.41 9.16 3.37
C PRO A 103 2.53 8.40 2.05
N ILE A 104 3.55 8.66 1.23
CA ILE A 104 3.66 8.12 -0.13
C ILE A 104 4.82 7.12 -0.17
N VAL A 105 4.53 5.83 -0.21
CA VAL A 105 5.57 4.78 -0.12
C VAL A 105 5.63 3.95 -1.40
N GLY A 106 6.82 3.54 -1.82
CA GLY A 106 7.05 2.70 -3.00
C GLY A 106 7.48 3.45 -4.27
N ASN A 107 7.56 4.78 -4.21
CA ASN A 107 7.96 5.64 -5.34
C ASN A 107 9.37 5.31 -5.92
N CYS A 108 10.30 4.83 -5.09
CA CYS A 108 11.65 4.45 -5.50
C CYS A 108 11.81 2.94 -5.76
N GLY A 109 10.73 2.14 -5.75
CA GLY A 109 10.79 0.69 -5.97
C GLY A 109 11.71 -0.04 -4.98
N VAL A 110 12.23 -1.20 -5.35
CA VAL A 110 13.19 -1.95 -4.53
C VAL A 110 14.46 -2.18 -5.34
N PRO A 111 15.66 -1.92 -4.77
CA PRO A 111 16.92 -2.20 -5.44
C PRO A 111 17.17 -3.70 -5.56
N ASN A 112 18.28 -4.10 -6.18
CA ASN A 112 18.65 -5.51 -6.25
C ASN A 112 19.00 -6.05 -4.85
N THR A 113 18.07 -6.76 -4.23
CA THR A 113 18.22 -7.32 -2.87
C THR A 113 19.25 -8.45 -2.78
N HIS A 114 19.70 -9.01 -3.92
CA HIS A 114 20.66 -10.10 -3.95
C HIS A 114 22.10 -9.65 -4.22
N GLU A 115 22.33 -8.39 -4.61
CA GLU A 115 23.68 -7.88 -4.88
C GLU A 115 24.52 -7.90 -3.60
N VAL A 116 25.74 -8.43 -3.69
CA VAL A 116 26.69 -8.49 -2.59
C VAL A 116 27.85 -7.52 -2.83
N ASP A 117 28.37 -6.96 -1.75
CA ASP A 117 29.56 -6.12 -1.76
C ASP A 117 30.85 -6.95 -1.70
N GLU A 118 31.99 -6.26 -1.64
CA GLU A 118 33.33 -6.88 -1.57
C GLU A 118 33.53 -7.72 -0.29
N LEU A 119 32.73 -7.47 0.75
CA LEU A 119 32.77 -8.17 2.03
C LEU A 119 31.79 -9.35 2.07
N GLY A 120 31.03 -9.59 0.99
CA GLY A 120 30.00 -10.62 0.92
C GLY A 120 28.70 -10.25 1.63
N LEU A 121 28.54 -8.98 2.05
CA LEU A 121 27.31 -8.46 2.65
C LEU A 121 26.37 -7.95 1.57
N ARG A 122 25.07 -7.89 1.89
CA ARG A 122 24.09 -7.34 0.96
C ARG A 122 24.33 -5.83 0.78
N LYS A 123 24.39 -5.37 -0.46
CA LYS A 123 24.83 -4.01 -0.78
C LYS A 123 23.78 -2.93 -0.47
N TYR A 124 22.50 -3.25 -0.56
CA TYR A 124 21.41 -2.27 -0.43
C TYR A 124 20.36 -2.65 0.64
N VAL A 125 20.60 -3.69 1.43
CA VAL A 125 19.70 -4.12 2.49
C VAL A 125 20.50 -4.48 3.73
N GLU A 126 19.90 -4.27 4.91
CA GLU A 126 20.58 -4.44 6.20
C GLU A 126 20.62 -5.90 6.66
N SER A 127 19.78 -6.77 6.09
CA SER A 127 19.81 -8.21 6.36
C SER A 127 19.33 -9.04 5.17
N GLU A 128 19.44 -10.37 5.29
CA GLU A 128 19.13 -11.30 4.20
C GLU A 128 17.64 -11.40 3.85
N ARG A 129 16.74 -10.98 4.75
CA ARG A 129 15.29 -11.11 4.62
C ARG A 129 14.57 -9.88 5.17
N ILE A 130 13.30 -9.71 4.81
CA ILE A 130 12.46 -8.72 5.49
C ILE A 130 12.20 -9.19 6.92
N GLN A 131 12.42 -8.31 7.90
CA GLN A 131 12.31 -8.63 9.33
C GLN A 131 10.98 -8.17 9.93
N VAL A 132 10.35 -7.16 9.32
CA VAL A 132 9.02 -6.70 9.75
C VAL A 132 7.97 -7.79 9.60
N SER A 133 7.05 -7.87 10.54
CA SER A 133 5.89 -8.75 10.45
C SER A 133 4.85 -8.23 9.46
N GLY A 134 4.77 -6.91 9.29
CA GLY A 134 3.87 -6.28 8.33
C GLY A 134 4.15 -4.80 8.17
N LEU A 135 3.57 -4.20 7.12
CA LEU A 135 3.78 -2.80 6.77
C LEU A 135 2.44 -2.05 6.62
N LEU A 136 2.35 -0.87 7.21
CA LEU A 136 1.20 0.03 7.13
C LEU A 136 1.62 1.37 6.52
N VAL A 137 0.93 1.77 5.45
CA VAL A 137 1.18 3.02 4.72
C VAL A 137 -0.12 3.77 4.45
N GLN A 138 0.00 5.08 4.25
CA GLN A 138 -1.15 5.92 3.90
C GLN A 138 -1.52 5.73 2.43
N ASP A 139 -0.55 5.81 1.54
CA ASP A 139 -0.71 5.66 0.10
C ASP A 139 0.47 4.87 -0.50
N TYR A 140 0.15 4.03 -1.47
CA TYR A 140 1.12 3.15 -2.13
C TYR A 140 1.26 3.54 -3.60
N SER A 141 2.50 3.82 -4.01
CA SER A 141 2.83 4.09 -5.42
C SER A 141 2.98 2.78 -6.18
N HIS A 142 2.01 2.49 -7.05
CA HIS A 142 2.06 1.31 -7.94
C HIS A 142 3.17 1.43 -9.00
N GLU A 143 3.43 2.65 -9.46
CA GLU A 143 4.52 2.94 -10.40
C GLU A 143 5.71 3.48 -9.62
N TYR A 144 6.88 2.90 -9.86
CA TYR A 144 8.14 3.34 -9.27
C TYR A 144 9.05 3.96 -10.34
N SER A 145 9.85 4.94 -9.94
CA SER A 145 10.83 5.58 -10.81
C SER A 145 12.08 5.94 -10.02
N HIS A 146 13.09 5.08 -10.13
CA HIS A 146 14.41 5.35 -9.61
C HIS A 146 15.45 4.52 -10.38
N TRP A 147 16.66 5.06 -10.56
CA TRP A 147 17.68 4.49 -11.44
C TRP A 147 18.17 3.11 -10.99
N ASN A 148 18.07 2.82 -9.69
CA ASN A 148 18.51 1.58 -9.07
C ASN A 148 17.36 0.60 -8.81
N SER A 149 16.11 0.93 -9.16
CA SER A 149 14.96 0.05 -8.90
C SER A 149 14.93 -1.13 -9.88
N VAL A 150 14.71 -2.33 -9.36
CA VAL A 150 14.57 -3.55 -10.17
C VAL A 150 13.14 -4.09 -10.13
N LYS A 151 12.43 -3.92 -9.01
CA LYS A 151 11.07 -4.42 -8.80
C LYS A 151 10.22 -3.45 -7.98
N SER A 152 8.91 -3.66 -7.98
CA SER A 152 8.01 -2.90 -7.11
C SER A 152 8.11 -3.37 -5.65
N LEU A 153 7.74 -2.49 -4.71
CA LEU A 153 7.71 -2.84 -3.29
C LEU A 153 6.65 -3.91 -2.99
N GLY A 154 5.51 -3.87 -3.66
CA GLY A 154 4.47 -4.91 -3.53
C GLY A 154 4.96 -6.29 -3.95
N GLU A 155 5.64 -6.41 -5.09
CA GLU A 155 6.22 -7.69 -5.54
C GLU A 155 7.23 -8.25 -4.54
N TRP A 156 8.11 -7.38 -4.02
CA TRP A 156 9.09 -7.80 -3.02
C TRP A 156 8.44 -8.31 -1.72
N LEU A 157 7.42 -7.61 -1.23
CA LEU A 157 6.67 -8.04 -0.04
C LEU A 157 5.91 -9.36 -0.27
N GLN A 158 5.44 -9.62 -1.49
CA GLN A 158 4.80 -10.88 -1.85
C GLN A 158 5.80 -12.05 -1.88
N GLU A 159 6.99 -11.85 -2.46
CA GLU A 159 8.07 -12.84 -2.48
C GLU A 159 8.49 -13.26 -1.05
N GLU A 160 8.63 -12.28 -0.16
CA GLU A 160 9.05 -12.45 1.23
C GLU A 160 7.89 -12.83 2.18
N LYS A 161 6.67 -12.96 1.64
CA LYS A 161 5.44 -13.33 2.38
C LYS A 161 5.07 -12.36 3.50
N VAL A 162 5.30 -11.07 3.30
CA VAL A 162 5.01 -10.02 4.28
C VAL A 162 3.71 -9.29 3.91
N PRO A 163 2.71 -9.27 4.81
CA PRO A 163 1.48 -8.53 4.58
C PRO A 163 1.69 -7.02 4.68
N ALA A 164 1.03 -6.28 3.79
CA ALA A 164 1.11 -4.84 3.80
C ALA A 164 -0.20 -4.18 3.36
N LEU A 165 -0.59 -3.11 4.06
CA LEU A 165 -1.83 -2.37 3.83
C LEU A 165 -1.57 -0.91 3.50
N PHE A 166 -2.28 -0.41 2.48
CA PHE A 166 -2.36 1.00 2.16
C PHE A 166 -3.78 1.56 2.37
N GLY A 167 -3.92 2.89 2.42
CA GLY A 167 -5.19 3.57 2.68
C GLY A 167 -5.52 3.72 4.17
N ILE A 168 -4.57 3.42 5.06
CA ILE A 168 -4.73 3.55 6.51
C ILE A 168 -4.26 4.95 6.96
N ASP A 169 -5.00 5.60 7.86
CA ASP A 169 -4.55 6.87 8.46
C ASP A 169 -3.37 6.63 9.40
N THR A 170 -2.16 6.70 8.86
CA THR A 170 -0.91 6.47 9.61
C THR A 170 -0.64 7.58 10.62
N ARG A 171 -1.17 8.80 10.41
CA ARG A 171 -1.05 9.92 11.34
C ARG A 171 -1.92 9.69 12.57
N MET A 172 -3.15 9.21 12.39
CA MET A 172 -4.01 8.79 13.49
C MET A 172 -3.35 7.67 14.29
N LEU A 173 -2.84 6.62 13.62
CA LEU A 173 -2.14 5.51 14.27
C LEU A 173 -0.93 5.99 15.08
N THR A 174 -0.10 6.86 14.49
CA THR A 174 1.08 7.40 15.16
C THR A 174 0.73 8.10 16.48
N LYS A 175 -0.39 8.85 16.51
CA LYS A 175 -0.87 9.48 17.75
C LYS A 175 -1.29 8.44 18.79
N VAL A 176 -2.03 7.42 18.37
CA VAL A 176 -2.47 6.33 19.26
C VAL A 176 -1.27 5.60 19.87
N ILE A 177 -0.28 5.23 19.05
CA ILE A 177 0.93 4.53 19.51
C ILE A 177 1.71 5.42 20.49
N ARG A 178 1.91 6.70 20.15
CA ARG A 178 2.65 7.64 21.01
C ARG A 178 2.01 7.84 22.38
N ASP A 179 0.68 7.86 22.45
CA ASP A 179 -0.03 8.13 23.70
C ASP A 179 -0.13 6.87 24.60
N LYS A 180 -0.03 5.65 24.03
CA LYS A 180 -0.13 4.37 24.75
C LYS A 180 1.21 3.67 25.03
N GLY A 181 2.26 3.97 24.25
CA GLY A 181 3.55 3.30 24.34
C GLY A 181 3.57 2.01 23.54
N THR A 182 3.18 0.90 24.18
CA THR A 182 3.06 -0.41 23.52
C THR A 182 1.63 -0.59 23.05
N VAL A 183 1.45 -0.83 21.75
CA VAL A 183 0.14 -1.11 21.16
C VAL A 183 0.23 -2.41 20.40
N LEU A 184 -0.57 -3.40 20.79
CA LEU A 184 -0.65 -4.64 20.05
C LEU A 184 -1.76 -4.55 18.99
N GLY A 185 -1.54 -5.23 17.87
CA GLY A 185 -2.55 -5.32 16.84
C GLY A 185 -2.27 -6.41 15.82
N LYS A 186 -3.19 -6.52 14.87
CA LYS A 186 -3.13 -7.53 13.82
C LYS A 186 -3.66 -7.00 12.51
N ILE A 187 -3.07 -7.47 11.43
CA ILE A 187 -3.62 -7.39 10.07
C ILE A 187 -4.44 -8.66 9.89
N GLU A 188 -5.74 -8.51 9.67
CA GLU A 188 -6.69 -9.61 9.53
C GLU A 188 -7.36 -9.58 8.15
N PHE A 189 -7.16 -10.65 7.40
CA PHE A 189 -7.86 -10.94 6.16
C PHE A 189 -9.12 -11.78 6.44
N ASP A 190 -10.12 -11.62 5.58
CA ASP A 190 -11.37 -12.36 5.67
C ASP A 190 -11.10 -13.87 5.59
N GLY A 191 -11.53 -14.61 6.62
CA GLY A 191 -11.35 -16.07 6.70
C GLY A 191 -10.04 -16.56 7.32
N GLN A 192 -9.16 -15.64 7.76
CA GLN A 192 -7.89 -15.98 8.44
C GLN A 192 -7.80 -15.29 9.80
N PRO A 193 -8.54 -15.76 10.83
CA PRO A 193 -8.48 -15.16 12.16
C PRO A 193 -7.12 -15.43 12.82
N VAL A 194 -6.52 -14.39 13.39
CA VAL A 194 -5.25 -14.49 14.13
C VAL A 194 -5.43 -13.88 15.52
N GLU A 195 -4.81 -14.50 16.53
CA GLU A 195 -4.80 -13.97 17.89
C GLU A 195 -3.72 -12.89 18.05
N ILE A 196 -4.01 -11.86 18.84
CA ILE A 196 -3.04 -10.81 19.15
C ILE A 196 -2.06 -11.39 20.18
N ILE A 197 -0.79 -11.50 19.78
CA ILE A 197 0.30 -12.05 20.61
C ILE A 197 1.37 -10.97 20.75
N ASP A 198 1.85 -10.75 21.98
CA ASP A 198 2.98 -9.87 22.26
C ASP A 198 4.31 -10.55 21.85
N PRO A 199 5.04 -10.03 20.85
CA PRO A 199 6.32 -10.60 20.43
C PRO A 199 7.40 -10.48 21.51
N ASN A 200 7.31 -9.50 22.41
CA ASN A 200 8.34 -9.21 23.42
C ASN A 200 8.42 -10.26 24.53
N GLN A 201 7.41 -11.14 24.64
CA GLN A 201 7.46 -12.28 25.56
C GLN A 201 8.43 -13.38 25.10
N LYS A 202 8.88 -13.32 23.85
CA LYS A 202 9.84 -14.27 23.25
C LYS A 202 11.24 -13.68 23.24
N ASN A 203 12.25 -14.55 23.22
CA ASN A 203 13.64 -14.12 23.03
C ASN A 203 13.91 -13.78 21.55
N LEU A 204 13.53 -12.58 21.12
CA LEU A 204 13.67 -12.13 19.73
C LEU A 204 15.14 -12.09 19.26
N VAL A 205 16.09 -11.89 20.18
CA VAL A 205 17.53 -11.86 19.87
C VAL A 205 18.02 -13.21 19.36
N ALA A 206 17.40 -14.32 19.78
CA ALA A 206 17.76 -15.66 19.29
C ALA A 206 17.14 -16.00 17.93
N GLU A 207 16.21 -15.19 17.42
CA GLU A 207 15.50 -15.44 16.14
C GLU A 207 16.09 -14.68 14.94
N VAL A 208 17.01 -13.75 15.20
CA VAL A 208 17.62 -12.85 14.20
C VAL A 208 19.10 -13.14 13.97
#